data_AF-A0A822C3Q9-F1
#
_entry.id   AF-A0A822C3Q9-F1
#
_cell.length_a   1.000
_cell.length_b   1.000
_cell.length_c   1.000
_cell.angle_alpha   90.00
_cell.angle_beta   90.00
_cell.angle_gamma   90.00
#
_symmetry.space_group_name_H-M   'P 1'
#
loop_
_entity.id
_entity.type
_entity.pdbx_description
1 polymer ?
#
loop_
_entity_poly.entity_id
_entity_poly.type
_entity_poly.pdbx_seq_one_letter_code
_entity_poly.pdbx_strand_id
1 'polypeptide(L)' 'KILLKLCDELRPNLILTTRGTGSSPDDITPEATI' A
#
# COMPACT_ATOMS: atom_id res chain seq x y z
N LYS A 1 1.04 -7.88 -0.87
CA LYS A 1 2.43 -8.44 -0.93
C LYS A 1 3.49 -7.41 -1.33
N ILE A 2 3.19 -6.43 -2.20
CA ILE A 2 4.18 -5.41 -2.63
C ILE A 2 4.67 -4.56 -1.44
N LEU A 3 3.76 -4.07 -0.58
CA LEU A 3 4.13 -3.28 0.59
C LEU A 3 5.04 -4.04 1.56
N LEU A 4 4.76 -5.32 1.84
CA LEU A 4 5.62 -6.15 2.67
C LEU A 4 7.04 -6.27 2.11
N LYS A 5 7.19 -6.52 0.80
CA LYS A 5 8.51 -6.55 0.16
C LYS A 5 9.24 -5.20 0.28
N LEU A 6 8.52 -4.10 0.06
CA LEU A 6 9.09 -2.77 0.21
C LEU A 6 9.57 -2.54 1.65
N CYS A 7 8.74 -2.84 2.65
CA CYS A 7 9.06 -2.62 4.07
C CYS A 7 10.18 -3.54 4.57
N ASP A 8 10.11 -4.84 4.28
CA ASP A 8 10.95 -5.84 4.93
C ASP A 8 12.31 -5.98 4.25
N GLU A 9 12.31 -6.00 2.91
CA GLU A 9 13.50 -6.27 2.10
C GLU A 9 14.18 -4.98 1.63
N LEU A 10 13.41 -4.05 1.04
CA LEU A 10 13.98 -2.89 0.34
C LEU A 10 14.15 -1.65 1.25
N ARG A 11 13.39 -1.57 2.34
CA ARG A 11 13.47 -0.56 3.41
C ARG A 11 13.62 0.90 2.92
N PRO A 12 12.76 1.38 2.00
CA PRO A 12 12.79 2.77 1.59
C PRO A 12 12.41 3.70 2.76
N ASN A 13 12.89 4.93 2.74
CA ASN A 13 12.53 5.93 3.76
C ASN A 13 11.09 6.47 3.60
N LEU A 14 10.47 6.30 2.42
CA LEU A 14 9.12 6.76 2.11
C LEU A 14 8.49 5.87 1.03
N ILE A 15 7.23 5.50 1.20
CA ILE A 15 6.42 4.79 0.20
C ILE A 15 5.21 5.65 -0.12
N LEU A 16 4.98 5.93 -1.41
CA LEU A 16 3.81 6.65 -1.90
C LEU A 16 2.93 5.68 -2.69
N THR A 17 1.67 5.54 -2.27
CA THR A 17 0.65 4.81 -3.01
C THR A 17 -0.27 5.80 -3.75
N THR A 18 -0.96 5.33 -4.78
CA THR A 18 -1.91 6.15 -5.55
C THR A 18 -3.06 5.28 -6.03
N ARG A 19 -4.26 5.87 -6.11
CA ARG A 19 -5.55 5.20 -6.39
C ARG A 19 -5.91 4.16 -5.33
N GLY A 20 -7.07 3.51 -5.46
CA GLY A 20 -7.47 2.45 -4.55
C GLY A 20 -7.94 2.95 -3.18
N THR A 21 -8.27 4.24 -3.05
CA THR A 21 -8.66 4.92 -1.79
C THR A 21 -10.07 5.51 -1.83
N GLY A 22 -10.86 5.20 -2.85
CA GLY A 22 -12.25 5.63 -2.97
C GLY A 22 -13.20 4.75 -2.18
N SER A 23 -14.50 4.91 -2.43
CA SER A 23 -15.56 4.11 -1.78
C SER A 23 -15.99 2.89 -2.60
N SER A 24 -15.27 2.56 -3.69
CA SER A 24 -15.54 1.34 -4.44
C SER A 24 -15.23 0.12 -3.57
N PRO A 25 -16.00 -0.98 -3.64
CA PRO A 25 -15.63 -2.24 -3.00
C PRO A 25 -14.24 -2.75 -3.37
N ASP A 26 -13.72 -2.33 -4.53
CA ASP A 26 -12.38 -2.70 -5.02
C ASP A 26 -11.26 -1.76 -4.51
N ASP A 27 -11.60 -0.62 -3.90
CA ASP A 27 -10.64 0.36 -3.38
C ASP A 27 -10.15 -0.05 -1.98
N ILE A 28 -9.15 -0.95 -1.94
CA ILE A 28 -8.64 -1.57 -0.70
C ILE A 28 -7.26 -1.08 -0.24
N THR A 29 -6.74 0.01 -0.82
CA THR A 29 -5.38 0.50 -0.52
C THR A 29 -5.21 0.92 0.95
N PRO A 30 -6.19 1.60 1.60
CA PRO A 30 -6.11 1.90 3.03
C PRO A 30 -5.98 0.64 3.91
N GLU A 31 -6.81 -0.37 3.68
CA GLU A 31 -6.84 -1.62 4.43
C GLU A 31 -5.57 -2.44 4.20
N ALA A 32 -5.04 -2.42 2.98
CA ALA A 32 -3.80 -3.10 2.63
C ALA A 32 -2.53 -2.41 3.22
N THR A 33 -2.66 -1.20 3.77
CA THR A 33 -1.55 -0.44 4.38
C THR A 33 -1.35 -0.78 5.87
N ILE A 34 -2.35 -1.38 6.52
CA ILE A 34 -2.31 -1.82 7.94
C ILE A 34 -1.67 -3.22 8.04
#